data_AF-A0AAP7IAF1-F1
#
_entry.id   AF-A0AAP7IAF1-F1
#
_cell.length_a   1.000
_cell.length_b   1.000
_cell.length_c   1.000
_cell.angle_alpha   90.00
_cell.angle_beta   90.00
_cell.angle_gamma   90.00
#
_symmetry.space_group_name_H-M   'P 1'
#
loop_
_entity.id
_entity.type
_entity.pdbx_description
1 polymer ?
#
loop_
_entity_poly.entity_id
_entity_poly.type
_entity_poly.pdbx_seq_one_letter_code
_entity_poly.pdbx_strand_id
1 'polypeptide(L)' 'MGLLAAIVLGIIFIPIYAYFWAFIFRWENNRRVKRNNFTPMTDKQYYLLLIVHGIFATFLVIFAIYISYFK' A
#
# COMPACT_ATOMS: atom_id res chain seq x y z
N MET A 1 -9.57 5.85 -21.71
CA MET A 1 -10.22 4.82 -20.84
C MET A 1 -11.54 5.40 -20.34
N GLY A 2 -12.56 4.57 -20.10
CA GLY A 2 -13.82 5.04 -19.49
C GLY A 2 -13.71 5.13 -17.97
N LEU A 3 -14.53 5.98 -17.35
CA LEU A 3 -14.56 6.19 -15.89
C LEU A 3 -14.71 4.87 -15.12
N LEU A 4 -15.62 3.99 -15.56
CA LEU A 4 -15.82 2.66 -14.96
C LEU A 4 -14.54 1.81 -14.98
N ALA A 5 -13.80 1.83 -16.09
CA ALA A 5 -12.54 1.09 -16.20
C ALA A 5 -11.48 1.63 -15.24
N ALA A 6 -11.40 2.95 -15.06
CA ALA A 6 -10.48 3.57 -14.11
C ALA A 6 -10.82 3.22 -12.65
N ILE A 7 -12.11 3.18 -12.30
CA ILE A 7 -12.56 2.76 -10.96
C ILE A 7 -12.17 1.29 -10.71
N VAL A 8 -12.45 0.38 -11.66
CA VAL A 8 -12.12 -1.05 -11.52
C VAL A 8 -10.61 -1.24 -11.35
N LEU A 9 -9.80 -0.59 -12.19
CA LEU A 9 -8.34 -0.66 -12.07
C LEU A 9 -7.85 -0.05 -10.74
N GLY A 10 -8.47 1.02 -10.28
CA GLY A 10 -8.19 1.64 -8.98
C GLY A 10 -8.42 0.69 -7.81
N ILE A 11 -9.58 0.00 -7.79
CA ILE A 11 -9.91 -0.98 -6.75
C ILE A 11 -8.90 -2.15 -6.75
N ILE A 12 -8.48 -2.63 -7.92
CA ILE A 12 -7.47 -3.69 -8.03
C ILE A 12 -6.09 -3.20 -7.58
N PHE A 13 -5.74 -1.94 -7.88
CA PHE A 13 -4.45 -1.36 -7.54
C PHE A 13 -4.23 -1.20 -6.04
N ILE A 14 -5.28 -0.84 -5.27
CA ILE A 14 -5.19 -0.60 -3.83
C ILE A 14 -4.56 -1.78 -3.05
N PRO A 15 -5.08 -3.02 -3.12
CA PRO A 15 -4.49 -4.14 -2.40
C PRO A 15 -3.08 -4.45 -2.93
N ILE A 16 -2.85 -4.38 -4.24
CA ILE A 16 -1.52 -4.64 -4.83
C ILE A 16 -0.47 -3.69 -4.23
N TYR A 17 -0.77 -2.39 -4.23
CA TYR A 17 0.10 -1.37 -3.64
C TYR A 17 0.33 -1.63 -2.16
N ALA A 18 -0.74 -1.87 -1.39
CA ALA A 18 -0.65 -2.06 0.05
C ALA A 18 0.21 -3.28 0.42
N TYR A 19 -0.02 -4.42 -0.25
CA TYR A 19 0.77 -5.64 -0.03
C TYR A 19 2.23 -5.46 -0.48
N PHE A 20 2.47 -4.82 -1.62
CA PHE A 20 3.82 -4.59 -2.13
C PHE A 20 4.66 -3.78 -1.14
N TRP A 21 4.13 -2.68 -0.63
CA TRP A 21 4.85 -1.85 0.34
C TRP A 21 5.01 -2.53 1.69
N ALA A 22 3.95 -3.13 2.24
CA ALA A 22 4.03 -3.87 3.49
C ALA A 22 5.08 -5.01 3.41
N PHE A 23 5.16 -5.70 2.26
CA PHE A 23 6.18 -6.71 2.00
C PHE A 23 7.60 -6.14 2.02
N ILE A 24 7.86 -5.02 1.33
CA ILE A 24 9.18 -4.37 1.30
C ILE A 24 9.60 -3.97 2.72
N PHE A 25 8.71 -3.34 3.49
CA PHE A 25 9.01 -2.92 4.86
C PHE A 25 9.32 -4.11 5.76
N ARG A 26 8.55 -5.20 5.65
CA ARG A 26 8.82 -6.44 6.39
C ARG A 26 10.16 -7.07 5.99
N TRP A 27 10.46 -7.11 4.69
CA TRP A 27 11.71 -7.65 4.18
C TRP A 27 12.91 -6.87 4.70
N GLU A 28 12.86 -5.54 4.64
CA GLU A 28 13.93 -4.68 5.17
C GLU A 28 14.06 -4.79 6.69
N ASN A 29 12.95 -4.85 7.43
CA ASN A 29 12.98 -5.09 8.88
C ASN A 29 13.71 -6.40 9.21
N ASN A 30 13.38 -7.49 8.51
CA ASN A 30 14.05 -8.79 8.70
C ASN A 30 15.56 -8.72 8.40
N ARG A 31 15.97 -7.94 7.39
CA ARG A 31 17.40 -7.73 7.08
C ARG A 31 18.12 -6.91 8.15
N ARG A 32 17.43 -5.96 8.79
CA ARG A 32 17.99 -5.13 9.87
C ARG A 32 18.10 -5.90 11.18
N VAL A 33 17.10 -6.71 11.51
CA VAL A 33 17.11 -7.63 12.67
C VAL A 33 18.32 -8.56 12.61
N LYS A 34 18.57 -9.17 11.45
CA LYS A 34 19.74 -10.06 11.24
C LYS A 34 21.09 -9.35 11.34
N ARG A 35 21.17 -8.06 11.03
CA ARG A 35 22.43 -7.30 11.03
C ARG A 35 22.72 -6.62 12.37
N ASN A 36 21.68 -6.15 13.06
CA ASN A 36 21.82 -5.21 14.17
C ASN A 36 21.17 -5.72 15.48
N ASN A 37 20.71 -6.98 15.54
CA ASN A 37 20.01 -7.56 16.70
C ASN A 37 18.79 -6.76 17.19
N PHE A 38 18.08 -6.07 16.28
CA PHE A 38 16.83 -5.40 16.60
C PHE A 38 15.68 -6.37 16.83
N THR A 39 14.62 -5.91 17.50
CA THR A 39 13.39 -6.67 17.65
C THR A 39 12.68 -6.82 16.30
N PRO A 40 12.19 -8.03 15.96
CA PRO A 40 11.45 -8.24 14.73
C PRO A 40 10.10 -7.54 14.78
N MET A 41 9.68 -7.10 13.60
CA MET A 41 8.35 -6.56 13.39
C MET A 41 7.28 -7.59 13.76
N THR A 42 6.35 -7.18 14.62
CA THR A 42 5.22 -8.00 15.04
C THR A 42 4.12 -8.03 13.97
N ASP A 43 3.26 -9.05 13.99
CA ASP A 43 2.13 -9.14 13.07
C ASP A 43 1.20 -7.92 13.18
N LYS A 44 1.00 -7.39 14.39
CA LYS A 44 0.20 -6.17 14.61
C LYS A 44 0.77 -4.97 13.86
N GLN A 45 2.09 -4.79 13.89
CA GLN A 45 2.75 -3.72 13.13
C GLN A 45 2.60 -3.95 11.62
N TYR A 46 2.58 -5.21 11.17
CA TYR A 46 2.47 -5.54 9.74
C TYR A 46 1.08 -5.21 9.22
N TYR A 47 0.03 -5.62 9.95
CA TYR A 47 -1.34 -5.25 9.62
C TYR A 47 -1.56 -3.74 9.69
N LEU A 48 -0.95 -3.05 10.66
CA LEU A 48 -1.01 -1.59 10.72
C LEU A 48 -0.39 -0.96 9.46
N LEU A 49 0.80 -1.39 9.04
CA LEU A 49 1.44 -0.92 7.81
C LEU A 49 0.57 -1.19 6.58
N LEU A 50 -0.04 -2.38 6.50
CA LEU A 50 -0.94 -2.74 5.41
C LEU A 50 -2.16 -1.81 5.35
N ILE A 51 -2.78 -1.50 6.49
CA ILE A 51 -3.90 -0.57 6.59
C ILE A 51 -3.47 0.85 6.19
N VAL A 52 -2.34 1.35 6.71
CA VAL A 52 -1.83 2.68 6.39
C VAL A 52 -1.60 2.83 4.89
N HIS A 53 -0.93 1.86 4.25
CA HIS A 53 -0.71 1.91 2.80
C HIS A 53 -2.00 1.72 2.00
N GLY A 54 -2.96 0.93 2.49
CA GLY A 54 -4.28 0.79 1.85
C GLY A 54 -5.07 2.10 1.84
N ILE A 55 -5.11 2.80 2.98
CA ILE A 55 -5.73 4.12 3.10
C ILE A 55 -5.04 5.12 2.16
N PHE A 56 -3.71 5.15 2.17
CA PHE A 56 -2.94 6.05 1.31
C PHE A 56 -3.17 5.77 -0.19
N ALA A 57 -3.17 4.50 -0.60
CA ALA A 57 -3.48 4.11 -1.97
C ALA A 57 -4.90 4.54 -2.38
N THR A 58 -5.86 4.41 -1.48
CA THR A 58 -7.26 4.81 -1.72
C THR A 58 -7.34 6.32 -1.99
N PHE A 59 -6.68 7.14 -1.17
CA PHE A 59 -6.61 8.58 -1.40
C PHE A 59 -5.96 8.92 -2.75
N LEU A 60 -4.85 8.26 -3.10
CA LEU A 60 -4.18 8.49 -4.39
C LEU A 60 -5.06 8.09 -5.59
N VAL A 61 -5.76 6.96 -5.51
CA VAL A 61 -6.65 6.51 -6.58
C VAL A 61 -7.81 7.48 -6.77
N ILE A 62 -8.47 7.90 -5.69
CA ILE A 62 -9.57 8.87 -5.75
C ILE A 62 -9.07 10.18 -6.36
N PHE A 63 -7.93 10.68 -5.89
CA PHE A 63 -7.33 11.92 -6.40
C PHE A 63 -6.98 11.81 -7.89
N ALA A 64 -6.37 10.71 -8.31
CA ALA A 64 -6.02 10.47 -9.71
C ALA A 64 -7.26 10.40 -10.62
N ILE A 65 -8.32 9.70 -10.20
CA ILE A 65 -9.59 9.63 -10.94
C ILE A 65 -10.23 11.02 -11.02
N TYR A 66 -10.29 11.75 -9.90
CA TYR A 66 -10.85 13.10 -9.88
C TYR A 66 -10.14 14.02 -10.88
N ILE A 67 -8.80 14.04 -10.86
CA ILE A 67 -8.01 14.85 -11.80
C ILE A 67 -8.22 14.44 -13.26
N SER A 68 -8.39 13.14 -13.53
CA SER A 68 -8.47 12.64 -14.90
C SER A 68 -9.84 12.79 -15.55
N TYR A 69 -10.92 12.86 -14.77
CA TYR A 69 -12.30 12.80 -15.29
C TYR A 69 -13.20 13.97 -14.89
N PHE A 70 -12.87 14.72 -13.83
CA PHE A 70 -13.77 15.74 -13.25
C PHE A 70 -13.10 17.10 -13.06
N LYS A 71 -11.88 17.25 -13.57
CA LYS A 71 -11.07 18.47 -13.47
C LYS A 71 -11.05 19.22 -14.79
#